data_AF-A0A5C1I2L6-F1
#
_entry.id   AF-A0A5C1I2L6-F1
#
_cell.length_a   1.000
_cell.length_b   1.000
_cell.length_c   1.000
_cell.angle_alpha   90.00
_cell.angle_beta   90.00
_cell.angle_gamma   90.00
#
_symmetry.space_group_name_H-M   'P 1'
#
loop_
_entity.id
_entity.type
_entity.pdbx_description
1 polymer ?
#
loop_
_entity_poly.entity_id
_entity_poly.type
_entity_poly.pdbx_seq_one_letter_code
_entity_poly.pdbx_strand_id
1 'polypeptide(L)'
;MKISIRNTDINILLFFLPAITCLFFFVNAVSHGNIQIGSYFNLALTLFLFNKFFRADKNVVLVSGSILVTACLAYSVLLGTPINSSFSYIVIFFNIIFAFNYLPKCDYSQVDLKKFRKHLTWFVIIFIVFYELSAPFAQNKNSEEEFYDVHRVYKEGFVISHIACYYLGVAGFFLYLLRRRLVALLIWAYAVSLGARIGLIYVAIAIVIIALKSLPKVFNLVARYKYFIVLVIIVITTIAARITISKIGIEGLMVFTSGRSLFWFKAISQVADDGLSFINIFGRGPKYSNTYNKQYFGLDIWMHNDFIDILFNLGFAGLITYLSSFYNYIKQSRTLFLLFVFLFTAFFNGFLLYDALFIIVLSTLFSKKNITT
;
A
#
# COMPACT_ATOMS: atom_id res chain seq x y z
N MET A 1 -1.17 11.26 -25.12
CA MET A 1 -2.47 11.23 -24.41
C MET A 1 -2.55 12.40 -23.44
N LYS A 2 -3.46 13.36 -23.63
CA LYS A 2 -3.68 14.49 -22.69
C LYS A 2 -4.96 14.24 -21.89
N ILE A 3 -4.89 13.37 -20.88
CA ILE A 3 -5.99 13.21 -19.91
C ILE A 3 -5.89 14.33 -18.89
N SER A 4 -6.93 15.15 -18.78
CA SER A 4 -7.01 16.16 -17.73
C SER A 4 -7.59 15.57 -16.45
N ILE A 5 -6.93 15.84 -15.32
CA ILE A 5 -7.35 15.46 -13.97
C ILE A 5 -7.83 16.71 -13.25
N ARG A 6 -9.03 16.64 -12.64
CA ARG A 6 -9.65 17.74 -11.88
C ARG A 6 -9.71 17.39 -10.40
N ASN A 7 -10.04 18.38 -9.56
CA ASN A 7 -10.25 18.17 -8.13
C ASN A 7 -11.28 17.07 -7.81
N THR A 8 -12.34 16.95 -8.62
CA THR A 8 -13.36 15.91 -8.43
C THR A 8 -12.79 14.51 -8.67
N ASP A 9 -11.95 14.36 -9.69
CA ASP A 9 -11.30 13.09 -10.00
C ASP A 9 -10.35 12.66 -8.88
N ILE A 10 -9.55 13.61 -8.35
CA ILE A 10 -8.66 13.37 -7.20
C ILE A 10 -9.46 12.98 -5.96
N ASN A 11 -10.54 13.69 -5.66
CA ASN A 11 -11.38 13.37 -4.51
C ASN A 11 -11.99 11.96 -4.61
N ILE A 12 -12.44 11.55 -5.80
CA ILE A 12 -12.95 10.18 -6.02
C ILE A 12 -11.83 9.17 -5.79
N LEU A 13 -10.67 9.37 -6.40
CA LEU A 13 -9.54 8.44 -6.27
C LEU A 13 -9.02 8.30 -4.83
N LEU A 14 -9.12 9.35 -4.02
CA LEU A 14 -8.60 9.37 -2.65
C LEU A 14 -9.62 8.98 -1.58
N PHE A 15 -10.90 9.35 -1.75
CA PHE A 15 -11.86 9.33 -0.64
C PHE A 15 -12.98 8.31 -0.84
N PHE A 16 -13.11 7.75 -2.04
CA PHE A 16 -14.15 6.76 -2.34
C PHE A 16 -13.98 5.48 -1.53
N LEU A 17 -12.74 4.99 -1.36
CA LEU A 17 -12.48 3.79 -0.55
C LEU A 17 -12.92 3.97 0.91
N PRO A 18 -12.40 4.97 1.66
CA PRO A 18 -12.84 5.21 3.04
C PRO A 18 -14.36 5.35 3.17
N ALA A 19 -15.01 6.08 2.26
CA ALA A 19 -16.44 6.32 2.31
C ALA A 19 -17.26 5.03 2.16
N ILE A 20 -16.87 4.18 1.21
CA ILE A 20 -17.52 2.88 0.98
C ILE A 20 -17.27 1.94 2.16
N THR A 21 -16.03 1.84 2.64
CA THR A 21 -15.72 0.97 3.79
C THR A 21 -16.52 1.39 5.03
N CYS A 22 -16.65 2.70 5.26
CA CYS A 22 -17.50 3.24 6.31
C CYS A 22 -18.97 2.85 6.14
N LEU A 23 -19.55 3.04 4.96
CA LEU A 23 -20.93 2.68 4.68
C LEU A 23 -21.20 1.20 4.93
N PHE A 24 -20.37 0.31 4.37
CA PHE A 24 -20.56 -1.13 4.53
C PHE A 24 -20.31 -1.61 5.95
N PHE A 25 -19.39 -0.98 6.70
CA PHE A 25 -19.23 -1.27 8.11
C PHE A 25 -20.55 -1.06 8.86
N PHE A 26 -21.22 0.09 8.66
CA PHE A 26 -22.49 0.35 9.32
C PHE A 26 -23.62 -0.55 8.79
N VAL A 27 -23.63 -0.88 7.49
CA VAL A 27 -24.58 -1.86 6.95
C VAL A 27 -24.38 -3.23 7.61
N ASN A 28 -23.15 -3.72 7.73
CA ASN A 28 -22.84 -4.99 8.40
C ASN A 28 -23.21 -4.94 9.89
N ALA A 29 -22.94 -3.81 10.57
CA ALA A 29 -23.30 -3.61 11.97
C ALA A 29 -24.82 -3.66 12.19
N VAL A 30 -25.62 -3.08 11.29
CA VAL A 30 -27.09 -3.05 11.38
C VAL A 30 -27.73 -4.36 10.90
N SER A 31 -27.21 -4.95 9.83
CA SER A 31 -27.79 -6.16 9.21
C SER A 31 -27.28 -7.47 9.81
N HIS A 32 -26.28 -7.41 10.71
CA HIS A 32 -25.51 -8.57 11.17
C HIS A 32 -24.90 -9.41 10.03
N GLY A 33 -24.71 -8.79 8.86
CA GLY A 33 -24.09 -9.42 7.69
C GLY A 33 -22.56 -9.41 7.73
N ASN A 34 -21.94 -10.27 6.91
CA ASN A 34 -20.49 -10.30 6.70
C ASN A 34 -20.16 -10.04 5.21
N ILE A 35 -20.54 -8.85 4.72
CA ILE A 35 -20.26 -8.46 3.34
C ILE A 35 -18.78 -8.13 3.20
N GLN A 36 -18.05 -8.87 2.34
CA GLN A 36 -16.65 -8.60 2.03
C GLN A 36 -16.52 -7.42 1.04
N ILE A 37 -15.86 -6.33 1.45
CA ILE A 37 -15.90 -5.02 0.74
C ILE A 37 -14.73 -4.84 -0.24
N GLY A 38 -13.55 -5.37 0.08
CA GLY A 38 -12.30 -4.97 -0.56
C GLY A 38 -12.18 -5.31 -2.05
N SER A 39 -12.70 -6.46 -2.48
CA SER A 39 -12.63 -6.91 -3.88
C SER A 39 -13.58 -6.14 -4.80
N TYR A 40 -14.83 -5.92 -4.39
CA TYR A 40 -15.81 -5.15 -5.16
C TYR A 40 -15.43 -3.68 -5.30
N PHE A 41 -14.81 -3.10 -4.26
CA PHE A 41 -14.29 -1.73 -4.33
C PHE A 41 -13.21 -1.58 -5.40
N ASN A 42 -12.20 -2.46 -5.39
CA ASN A 42 -11.08 -2.35 -6.31
C ASN A 42 -11.54 -2.49 -7.75
N LEU A 43 -12.58 -3.30 -7.99
CA LEU A 43 -13.26 -3.38 -9.27
C LEU A 43 -13.95 -2.06 -9.65
N ALA A 44 -14.73 -1.45 -8.75
CA ALA A 44 -15.38 -0.16 -9.02
C ALA A 44 -14.36 0.95 -9.34
N LEU A 45 -13.21 0.93 -8.67
CA LEU A 45 -12.10 1.84 -8.95
C LEU A 45 -11.46 1.57 -10.30
N THR A 46 -11.24 0.30 -10.67
CA THR A 46 -10.79 -0.08 -12.01
C THR A 46 -11.76 0.42 -13.07
N LEU A 47 -13.07 0.28 -12.86
CA LEU A 47 -14.09 0.80 -13.77
C LEU A 47 -14.05 2.33 -13.87
N PHE A 48 -13.83 3.04 -12.76
CA PHE A 48 -13.65 4.50 -12.79
C PHE A 48 -12.42 4.89 -13.61
N LEU A 49 -11.27 4.26 -13.36
CA LEU A 49 -10.04 4.47 -14.12
C LEU A 49 -10.27 4.15 -15.60
N PHE A 50 -10.87 3.01 -15.92
CA PHE A 50 -11.17 2.65 -17.30
C PHE A 50 -12.10 3.64 -17.97
N ASN A 51 -13.18 4.08 -17.34
CA ASN A 51 -14.05 5.11 -17.93
C ASN A 51 -13.30 6.42 -18.19
N LYS A 52 -12.41 6.83 -17.28
CA LYS A 52 -11.60 8.04 -17.46
C LYS A 52 -10.63 7.92 -18.64
N PHE A 53 -9.94 6.78 -18.73
CA PHE A 53 -8.96 6.53 -19.77
C PHE A 53 -9.58 6.16 -21.10
N PHE A 54 -10.76 5.52 -21.11
CA PHE A 54 -11.48 5.11 -22.32
C PHE A 54 -11.89 6.32 -23.15
N ARG A 55 -12.29 7.40 -22.48
CA ARG A 55 -12.60 8.69 -23.12
C ARG A 55 -11.38 9.32 -23.81
N ALA A 56 -10.17 8.91 -23.44
CA ALA A 56 -8.94 9.45 -24.00
C ALA A 56 -8.24 8.51 -24.98
N ASP A 57 -8.28 7.21 -24.72
CA ASP A 57 -7.71 6.16 -25.57
C ASP A 57 -8.42 4.82 -25.34
N LYS A 58 -9.30 4.46 -26.30
CA LYS A 58 -10.05 3.20 -26.28
C LYS A 58 -9.13 1.98 -26.34
N ASN A 59 -8.03 2.05 -27.11
CA ASN A 59 -7.15 0.91 -27.34
C ASN A 59 -6.39 0.56 -26.06
N VAL A 60 -5.89 1.57 -25.33
CA VAL A 60 -5.24 1.36 -24.03
C VAL A 60 -6.16 0.64 -23.06
N VAL A 61 -7.44 1.04 -22.98
CA VAL A 61 -8.40 0.40 -22.06
C VAL A 61 -8.73 -1.02 -22.50
N LEU A 62 -8.98 -1.25 -23.79
CA LEU A 62 -9.28 -2.60 -24.29
C LEU A 62 -8.12 -3.57 -24.07
N VAL A 63 -6.90 -3.16 -24.38
CA VAL A 63 -5.70 -4.00 -24.18
C VAL A 63 -5.49 -4.25 -22.69
N SER A 64 -5.53 -3.21 -21.85
CA SER A 64 -5.27 -3.36 -20.41
C SER A 64 -6.36 -4.18 -19.71
N GLY A 65 -7.62 -3.99 -20.09
CA GLY A 65 -8.75 -4.80 -19.61
C GLY A 65 -8.66 -6.25 -20.06
N SER A 66 -8.25 -6.50 -21.30
CA SER A 66 -8.03 -7.86 -21.82
C SER A 66 -6.91 -8.57 -21.07
N ILE A 67 -5.80 -7.88 -20.77
CA ILE A 67 -4.70 -8.42 -19.96
C ILE A 67 -5.20 -8.78 -18.56
N LEU A 68 -5.94 -7.89 -17.89
CA LEU A 68 -6.50 -8.13 -16.56
C LEU A 68 -7.40 -9.38 -16.54
N VAL A 69 -8.37 -9.47 -17.45
CA VAL A 69 -9.31 -10.60 -17.53
C VAL A 69 -8.57 -11.89 -17.88
N THR A 70 -7.66 -11.85 -18.85
CA THR A 70 -6.87 -13.02 -19.27
C THR A 70 -6.01 -13.52 -18.12
N ALA A 71 -5.36 -12.63 -17.36
CA ALA A 71 -4.58 -13.01 -16.18
C ALA A 71 -5.46 -13.69 -15.13
N CYS A 72 -6.60 -13.09 -14.77
CA CYS A 72 -7.54 -13.70 -13.81
C CYS A 72 -7.98 -15.11 -14.23
N LEU A 73 -8.36 -15.28 -15.51
CA LEU A 73 -8.79 -16.56 -16.05
C LEU A 73 -7.65 -17.57 -16.13
N ALA A 74 -6.46 -17.15 -16.56
CA ALA A 74 -5.30 -18.01 -16.67
C ALA A 74 -4.91 -18.61 -15.30
N TYR A 75 -4.87 -17.80 -14.24
CA TYR A 75 -4.61 -18.32 -12.88
C TYR A 75 -5.70 -19.28 -12.40
N SER A 76 -6.96 -19.01 -12.71
CA SER A 76 -8.05 -19.90 -12.31
C SER A 76 -8.07 -21.22 -13.07
N VAL A 77 -7.75 -21.22 -14.37
CA VAL A 77 -7.75 -22.43 -15.20
C VAL A 77 -6.46 -23.24 -15.02
N LEU A 78 -5.30 -22.59 -15.05
CA LEU A 78 -4.00 -23.29 -15.05
C LEU A 78 -3.56 -23.72 -13.66
N LEU A 79 -3.90 -22.94 -12.62
CA LEU A 79 -3.41 -23.14 -11.25
C LEU A 79 -4.55 -23.42 -10.27
N GLY A 80 -5.79 -23.61 -10.76
CA GLY A 80 -6.95 -23.93 -9.93
C GLY A 80 -7.29 -22.85 -8.90
N THR A 81 -6.78 -21.62 -9.05
CA THR A 81 -7.03 -20.55 -8.08
C THR A 81 -8.49 -20.11 -8.13
N PRO A 82 -9.21 -20.03 -7.00
CA PRO A 82 -10.58 -19.54 -6.98
C PRO A 82 -10.70 -18.16 -7.66
N ILE A 83 -11.70 -18.01 -8.52
CA ILE A 83 -11.84 -16.80 -9.35
C ILE A 83 -11.95 -15.52 -8.49
N ASN A 84 -12.65 -15.59 -7.36
CA ASN A 84 -12.75 -14.49 -6.40
C ASN A 84 -11.38 -14.11 -5.81
N SER A 85 -10.53 -15.08 -5.48
CA SER A 85 -9.15 -14.83 -5.03
C SER A 85 -8.34 -14.16 -6.13
N SER A 86 -8.41 -14.68 -7.36
CA SER A 86 -7.76 -14.09 -8.54
C SER A 86 -8.15 -12.63 -8.74
N PHE A 87 -9.46 -12.34 -8.80
CA PHE A 87 -9.94 -10.96 -8.95
C PHE A 87 -9.53 -10.08 -7.78
N SER A 88 -9.66 -10.54 -6.53
CA SER A 88 -9.38 -9.70 -5.37
C SER A 88 -7.93 -9.22 -5.27
N TYR A 89 -6.97 -10.00 -5.78
CA TYR A 89 -5.55 -9.67 -5.72
C TYR A 89 -5.04 -9.05 -7.02
N ILE A 90 -5.38 -9.63 -8.18
CA ILE A 90 -4.90 -9.15 -9.48
C ILE A 90 -5.46 -7.76 -9.78
N VAL A 91 -6.71 -7.46 -9.39
CA VAL A 91 -7.29 -6.12 -9.61
C VAL A 91 -6.52 -5.05 -8.83
N ILE A 92 -6.16 -5.32 -7.56
CA ILE A 92 -5.34 -4.40 -6.76
C ILE A 92 -3.97 -4.20 -7.41
N PHE A 93 -3.30 -5.32 -7.71
CA PHE A 93 -1.99 -5.32 -8.37
C PHE A 93 -2.04 -4.50 -9.66
N PHE A 94 -3.01 -4.79 -10.52
CA PHE A 94 -3.22 -4.09 -11.79
C PHE A 94 -3.51 -2.60 -11.59
N ASN A 95 -4.35 -2.20 -10.63
CA ASN A 95 -4.62 -0.79 -10.34
C ASN A 95 -3.33 -0.04 -9.94
N ILE A 96 -2.44 -0.67 -9.18
CA ILE A 96 -1.14 -0.09 -8.83
C ILE A 96 -0.26 0.08 -10.08
N ILE A 97 -0.11 -0.98 -10.89
CA ILE A 97 0.66 -0.93 -12.15
C ILE A 97 0.11 0.17 -13.07
N PHE A 98 -1.22 0.22 -13.20
CA PHE A 98 -1.90 1.20 -14.04
C PHE A 98 -1.65 2.62 -13.52
N ALA A 99 -1.84 2.85 -12.23
CA ALA A 99 -1.63 4.15 -11.61
C ALA A 99 -0.17 4.64 -11.76
N PHE A 100 0.81 3.75 -11.54
CA PHE A 100 2.22 4.06 -11.74
C PHE A 100 2.58 4.43 -13.19
N ASN A 101 1.99 3.77 -14.18
CA ASN A 101 2.34 4.02 -15.58
C ASN A 101 1.60 5.21 -16.20
N TYR A 102 0.41 5.54 -15.69
CA TYR A 102 -0.50 6.46 -16.37
C TYR A 102 -0.76 7.77 -15.63
N LEU A 103 -0.91 7.77 -14.30
CA LEU A 103 -1.17 9.02 -13.56
C LEU A 103 -0.09 10.09 -13.77
N PRO A 104 1.22 9.78 -13.80
CA PRO A 104 2.25 10.78 -14.11
C PRO A 104 2.15 11.42 -15.49
N LYS A 105 1.44 10.80 -16.43
CA LYS A 105 1.30 11.30 -17.80
C LYS A 105 0.09 12.22 -17.96
N CYS A 106 -0.78 12.27 -16.95
CA CYS A 106 -1.95 13.13 -16.96
C CYS A 106 -1.59 14.61 -16.77
N ASP A 107 -2.47 15.47 -17.29
CA ASP A 107 -2.43 16.91 -17.09
C ASP A 107 -3.19 17.29 -15.81
N TYR A 108 -2.51 17.99 -14.91
CA TYR A 108 -3.05 18.46 -13.63
C TYR A 108 -3.34 19.96 -13.65
N SER A 109 -3.24 20.64 -14.80
CA SER A 109 -3.44 22.10 -14.95
C SER A 109 -4.71 22.59 -14.24
N GLN A 110 -5.82 21.86 -14.40
CA GLN A 110 -7.14 22.18 -13.85
C GLN A 110 -7.32 21.92 -12.34
N VAL A 111 -6.30 21.39 -11.66
CA VAL A 111 -6.38 21.15 -10.22
C VAL A 111 -6.06 22.42 -9.44
N ASP A 112 -7.04 22.91 -8.69
CA ASP A 112 -6.84 23.98 -7.71
C ASP A 112 -6.36 23.41 -6.37
N LEU A 113 -5.13 23.75 -6.00
CA LEU A 113 -4.50 23.33 -4.74
C LEU A 113 -5.15 23.94 -3.50
N LYS A 114 -5.69 25.16 -3.57
CA LYS A 114 -6.36 25.79 -2.42
C LYS A 114 -7.65 25.02 -2.10
N LYS A 115 -8.44 24.71 -3.13
CA LYS A 115 -9.64 23.88 -3.02
C LYS A 115 -9.29 22.47 -2.54
N PHE A 116 -8.28 21.85 -3.15
CA PHE A 116 -7.81 20.52 -2.75
C PHE A 116 -7.39 20.47 -1.28
N ARG A 117 -6.57 21.43 -0.84
CA ARG A 117 -6.14 21.56 0.56
C ARG A 117 -7.32 21.63 1.52
N LYS A 118 -8.34 22.44 1.19
CA LYS A 118 -9.56 22.54 2.01
C LYS A 118 -10.29 21.19 2.07
N HIS A 119 -10.44 20.50 0.94
CA HIS A 119 -11.06 19.18 0.89
C HIS A 119 -10.28 18.14 1.70
N LEU A 120 -8.95 18.08 1.57
CA LEU A 120 -8.12 17.14 2.31
C LEU A 120 -8.21 17.36 3.83
N THR A 121 -8.24 18.62 4.28
CA THR A 121 -8.45 18.93 5.71
C THR A 121 -9.81 18.44 6.20
N TRP A 122 -10.89 18.74 5.45
CA TRP A 122 -12.23 18.26 5.82
C TRP A 122 -12.35 16.75 5.81
N PHE A 123 -11.76 16.10 4.80
CA PHE A 123 -11.70 14.64 4.72
C PHE A 123 -11.06 14.06 5.98
N VAL A 124 -9.89 14.57 6.41
CA VAL A 124 -9.22 14.01 7.60
C VAL A 124 -10.07 14.21 8.86
N ILE A 125 -10.68 15.37 9.05
CA ILE A 125 -11.56 15.63 10.20
C ILE A 125 -12.73 14.63 10.20
N ILE A 126 -13.41 14.51 9.07
CA ILE A 126 -14.54 13.59 8.89
C ILE A 126 -14.08 12.14 9.12
N PHE A 127 -12.95 11.75 8.52
CA PHE A 127 -12.39 10.40 8.66
C PHE A 127 -12.12 10.05 10.12
N ILE A 128 -11.49 10.94 10.89
CA ILE A 128 -11.24 10.75 12.33
C ILE A 128 -12.57 10.61 13.08
N VAL A 129 -13.53 11.52 12.84
CA VAL A 129 -14.84 11.48 13.51
C VAL A 129 -15.56 10.16 13.22
N PHE A 130 -15.64 9.73 11.96
CA PHE A 130 -16.28 8.47 11.60
C PHE A 130 -15.53 7.26 12.16
N TYR A 131 -14.19 7.31 12.19
CA TYR A 131 -13.39 6.24 12.78
C TYR A 131 -13.69 6.10 14.28
N GLU A 132 -13.69 7.22 15.01
CA GLU A 132 -14.03 7.26 16.43
C GLU A 132 -15.47 6.83 16.71
N LEU A 133 -16.44 7.30 15.91
CA LEU A 133 -17.84 6.89 16.05
C LEU A 133 -18.06 5.42 15.73
N SER A 134 -17.28 4.84 14.82
CA SER A 134 -17.38 3.44 14.43
C SER A 134 -16.76 2.49 15.45
N ALA A 135 -15.76 2.94 16.22
CA ALA A 135 -14.99 2.07 17.10
C ALA A 135 -15.82 1.35 18.18
N PRO A 136 -16.82 2.00 18.83
CA PRO A 136 -17.73 1.32 19.74
C PRO A 136 -18.60 0.22 19.12
N PHE A 137 -18.72 0.17 17.79
CA PHE A 137 -19.53 -0.81 17.07
C PHE A 137 -18.68 -1.92 16.42
N ALA A 138 -17.35 -1.84 16.51
CA ALA A 138 -16.48 -2.88 16.00
C ALA A 138 -16.65 -4.17 16.83
N GLN A 139 -16.70 -5.32 16.15
CA GLN A 139 -16.90 -6.62 16.79
C GLN A 139 -15.78 -6.92 17.81
N ASN A 140 -14.53 -6.54 17.50
CA ASN A 140 -13.41 -6.62 18.41
C ASN A 140 -12.97 -5.21 18.82
N LYS A 141 -13.75 -4.55 19.70
CA LYS A 141 -13.48 -3.20 20.24
C LYS A 141 -12.02 -2.96 20.60
N ASN A 142 -11.40 -4.02 21.14
CA ASN A 142 -9.98 -4.17 21.38
C ASN A 142 -9.61 -5.58 20.90
N SER A 143 -9.07 -5.73 19.69
CA SER A 143 -8.47 -7.02 19.33
C SER A 143 -7.19 -7.17 20.14
N GLU A 144 -7.29 -7.84 21.29
CA GLU A 144 -6.13 -8.30 22.03
C GLU A 144 -5.53 -9.46 21.26
N GLU A 145 -4.59 -9.16 20.38
CA GLU A 145 -3.79 -10.19 19.74
C GLU A 145 -2.57 -10.45 20.61
N GLU A 146 -2.59 -11.58 21.32
CA GLU A 146 -1.40 -12.12 21.97
C GLU A 146 -0.54 -12.81 20.91
N PHE A 147 0.43 -12.07 20.39
CA PHE A 147 1.52 -12.64 19.59
C PHE A 147 2.81 -12.55 20.39
N TYR A 148 3.33 -13.70 20.81
CA TYR A 148 4.61 -13.83 21.52
C TYR A 148 4.64 -13.07 22.86
N ASP A 149 3.65 -13.30 23.73
CA ASP A 149 3.55 -12.75 25.10
C ASP A 149 3.54 -11.20 25.20
N VAL A 150 3.20 -10.51 24.11
CA VAL A 150 3.01 -9.05 24.11
C VAL A 150 1.53 -8.74 23.91
N HIS A 151 0.82 -8.43 25.00
CA HIS A 151 -0.56 -7.92 24.93
C HIS A 151 -0.60 -6.61 24.16
N ARG A 152 -1.46 -6.55 23.14
CA ARG A 152 -1.65 -5.35 22.35
C ARG A 152 -3.11 -5.08 22.11
N VAL A 153 -3.50 -3.86 22.40
CA VAL A 153 -4.84 -3.37 22.18
C VAL A 153 -4.85 -2.61 20.85
N TYR A 154 -5.36 -3.23 19.78
CA TYR A 154 -5.66 -2.48 18.57
C TYR A 154 -7.09 -1.94 18.65
N LYS A 155 -7.23 -0.64 18.39
CA LYS A 155 -8.53 -0.05 18.16
C LYS A 155 -9.03 -0.45 16.78
N GLU A 156 -10.20 -1.04 16.72
CA GLU A 156 -10.90 -1.33 15.47
C GLU A 156 -12.09 -0.37 15.32
N GLY A 157 -12.31 0.12 14.10
CA GLY A 157 -13.52 0.85 13.72
C GLY A 157 -13.99 0.36 12.35
N PHE A 158 -14.48 1.25 11.50
CA PHE A 158 -14.83 0.90 10.12
C PHE A 158 -13.62 0.48 9.29
N VAL A 159 -12.43 0.87 9.72
CA VAL A 159 -11.15 0.31 9.28
C VAL A 159 -10.34 -0.10 10.51
N ILE A 160 -9.39 -1.02 10.32
CA ILE A 160 -8.41 -1.32 11.35
C ILE A 160 -7.45 -0.14 11.55
N SER A 161 -6.95 0.02 12.78
CA SER A 161 -5.99 1.08 13.16
C SER A 161 -4.78 1.20 12.22
N HIS A 162 -4.28 0.09 11.67
CA HIS A 162 -3.19 0.10 10.68
C HIS A 162 -3.51 0.92 9.43
N ILE A 163 -4.71 0.75 8.88
CA ILE A 163 -5.19 1.49 7.70
C ILE A 163 -5.48 2.95 8.08
N ALA A 164 -6.06 3.21 9.25
CA ALA A 164 -6.28 4.58 9.71
C ALA A 164 -4.95 5.35 9.83
N CYS A 165 -3.95 4.76 10.48
CA CYS A 165 -2.61 5.31 10.60
C CYS A 165 -1.95 5.59 9.24
N TYR A 166 -2.20 4.72 8.26
CA TYR A 166 -1.73 4.91 6.88
C TYR A 166 -2.27 6.22 6.28
N TYR A 167 -3.60 6.38 6.24
CA TYR A 167 -4.22 7.58 5.68
C TYR A 167 -3.79 8.85 6.42
N LEU A 168 -3.77 8.80 7.76
CA LEU A 168 -3.47 9.94 8.59
C LEU A 168 -2.00 10.36 8.51
N GLY A 169 -1.07 9.41 8.55
CA GLY A 169 0.36 9.67 8.41
C GLY A 169 0.69 10.36 7.08
N VAL A 170 0.14 9.81 5.99
CA VAL A 170 0.30 10.35 4.63
C VAL A 170 -0.38 11.71 4.47
N ALA A 171 -1.64 11.84 4.88
CA ALA A 171 -2.38 13.10 4.80
C ALA A 171 -1.71 14.21 5.63
N GLY A 172 -1.19 13.87 6.82
CA GLY A 172 -0.42 14.79 7.66
C GLY A 172 0.81 15.32 6.93
N PHE A 173 1.59 14.46 6.26
CA PHE A 173 2.73 14.89 5.45
C PHE A 173 2.33 15.88 4.34
N PHE A 174 1.30 15.56 3.57
CA PHE A 174 0.87 16.44 2.48
C PHE A 174 0.24 17.75 2.99
N LEU A 175 -0.49 17.72 4.10
CA LEU A 175 -1.00 18.93 4.75
C LEU A 175 0.13 19.81 5.30
N TYR A 176 1.21 19.21 5.80
CA TYR A 176 2.41 19.94 6.20
C TYR A 176 3.01 20.70 5.01
N LEU A 177 3.19 20.01 3.87
CA LEU A 177 3.67 20.63 2.62
C LEU A 177 2.73 21.74 2.11
N LEU A 178 1.42 21.59 2.32
CA LEU A 178 0.39 22.59 1.99
C LEU A 178 0.27 23.74 3.00
N ARG A 179 1.26 23.88 3.90
CA ARG A 179 1.36 24.91 4.93
C ARG A 179 0.26 24.84 6.01
N ARG A 180 -0.35 23.67 6.23
CA ARG A 180 -1.27 23.39 7.36
C ARG A 180 -0.53 22.67 8.48
N ARG A 181 0.58 23.26 8.95
CA ARG A 181 1.53 22.62 9.88
C ARG A 181 0.90 22.18 11.19
N LEU A 182 0.11 23.05 11.85
CA LEU A 182 -0.55 22.70 13.11
C LEU A 182 -1.50 21.51 12.95
N VAL A 183 -2.32 21.53 11.90
CA VAL A 183 -3.24 20.42 11.60
C VAL A 183 -2.47 19.13 11.35
N ALA A 184 -1.38 19.19 10.58
CA ALA A 184 -0.52 18.02 10.34
C ALA A 184 0.07 17.43 11.63
N LEU A 185 0.55 18.28 12.54
CA LEU A 185 1.09 17.84 13.83
C LEU A 185 0.01 17.17 14.70
N LEU A 186 -1.20 17.74 14.75
CA LEU A 186 -2.33 17.14 15.46
C LEU A 186 -2.72 15.78 14.87
N ILE A 187 -2.74 15.66 13.54
CA ILE A 187 -3.01 14.40 12.84
C ILE A 187 -1.95 13.35 13.16
N TRP A 188 -0.67 13.72 13.18
CA TRP A 188 0.40 12.80 13.52
C TRP A 188 0.35 12.37 14.99
N ALA A 189 0.10 13.29 15.92
CA ALA A 189 -0.09 12.95 17.32
C ALA A 189 -1.25 11.95 17.49
N TYR A 190 -2.37 12.19 16.80
CA TYR A 190 -3.51 11.27 16.79
C TYR A 190 -3.15 9.92 16.16
N ALA A 191 -2.47 9.88 15.02
CA ALA A 191 -2.03 8.63 14.39
C ALA A 191 -1.08 7.82 15.30
N VAL A 192 -0.21 8.48 16.08
CA VAL A 192 0.64 7.82 17.08
C VAL A 192 -0.21 7.23 18.21
N SER A 193 -1.25 7.94 18.66
CA SER A 193 -2.14 7.47 19.74
C SER A 193 -2.94 6.22 19.39
N LEU A 194 -3.11 5.90 18.10
CA LEU A 194 -3.78 4.67 17.65
C LEU A 194 -2.96 3.39 17.89
N GLY A 195 -1.69 3.49 18.27
CA GLY A 195 -0.85 2.35 18.68
C GLY A 195 -0.33 1.46 17.53
N ALA A 196 -0.78 1.64 16.30
CA ALA A 196 -0.30 0.84 15.17
C ALA A 196 1.11 1.26 14.73
N ARG A 197 2.08 0.31 14.76
CA ARG A 197 3.50 0.54 14.42
C ARG A 197 3.70 1.17 13.04
N ILE A 198 2.84 0.85 12.07
CA ILE A 198 2.93 1.40 10.72
C ILE A 198 2.72 2.93 10.71
N GLY A 199 1.90 3.47 11.62
CA GLY A 199 1.70 4.91 11.78
C GLY A 199 2.98 5.64 12.18
N LEU A 200 3.73 5.07 13.13
CA LEU A 200 5.03 5.59 13.55
C LEU A 200 6.01 5.66 12.39
N ILE A 201 6.02 4.64 11.52
CA ILE A 201 6.89 4.61 10.33
C ILE A 201 6.56 5.77 9.39
N TYR A 202 5.28 6.03 9.09
CA TYR A 202 4.90 7.15 8.22
C TYR A 202 5.28 8.51 8.81
N VAL A 203 5.02 8.70 10.10
CA VAL A 203 5.37 9.94 10.81
C VAL A 203 6.89 10.13 10.83
N ALA A 204 7.66 9.07 11.11
CA ALA A 204 9.12 9.11 11.11
C ALA A 204 9.67 9.44 9.72
N ILE A 205 9.19 8.79 8.66
CA ILE A 205 9.59 9.08 7.28
C ILE A 205 9.29 10.55 6.94
N ALA A 206 8.10 11.04 7.30
CA ALA A 206 7.71 12.42 7.07
C ALA A 206 8.66 13.40 7.77
N ILE A 207 8.97 13.18 9.04
CA ILE A 207 9.91 14.00 9.83
C ILE A 207 11.31 13.96 9.22
N VAL A 208 11.83 12.77 8.87
CA VAL A 208 13.15 12.61 8.24
C VAL A 208 13.22 13.39 6.94
N ILE A 209 12.20 13.31 6.08
CA ILE A 209 12.18 14.06 4.81
C ILE A 209 12.15 15.57 5.06
N ILE A 210 11.36 16.04 6.02
CA ILE A 210 11.29 17.46 6.39
C ILE A 210 12.64 17.94 6.94
N ALA A 211 13.31 17.14 7.77
CA ALA A 211 14.63 17.44 8.31
C ALA A 211 15.72 17.41 7.22
N LEU A 212 15.67 16.47 6.27
CA LEU A 212 16.60 16.45 5.16
C LEU A 212 16.46 17.71 4.29
N LYS A 213 15.24 18.24 4.11
CA LYS A 213 15.01 19.48 3.37
C LYS A 213 15.65 20.71 4.00
N SER A 214 15.81 20.75 5.33
CA SER A 214 16.56 21.85 5.96
C SER A 214 18.08 21.72 5.78
N LEU A 215 18.56 20.59 5.23
CA LEU A 215 19.97 20.31 4.94
C LEU A 215 20.20 20.09 3.43
N PRO A 216 20.18 21.15 2.59
CA PRO A 216 20.12 21.03 1.13
C PRO A 216 21.28 20.25 0.51
N LYS A 217 22.49 20.32 1.10
CA LYS A 217 23.66 19.53 0.65
C LYS A 217 23.43 18.02 0.84
N VAL A 218 22.91 17.62 2.00
CA VAL A 218 22.60 16.22 2.32
C VAL A 218 21.42 15.74 1.48
N PHE A 219 20.38 16.56 1.35
CA PHE A 219 19.24 16.24 0.49
C PHE A 219 19.66 16.00 -0.96
N ASN A 220 20.51 16.86 -1.53
CA ASN A 220 21.03 16.69 -2.89
C ASN A 220 21.88 15.43 -3.03
N LEU A 221 22.69 15.10 -2.01
CA LEU A 221 23.47 13.86 -1.98
C LEU A 221 22.56 12.63 -1.96
N VAL A 222 21.57 12.60 -1.07
CA VAL A 222 20.58 11.52 -0.97
C VAL A 222 19.77 11.40 -2.26
N ALA A 223 19.34 12.51 -2.83
CA ALA A 223 18.61 12.54 -4.11
C ALA A 223 19.44 11.98 -5.27
N ARG A 224 20.74 12.29 -5.31
CA ARG A 224 21.68 11.83 -6.34
C ARG A 224 21.95 10.33 -6.24
N TYR A 225 22.14 9.82 -5.02
CA TYR A 225 22.52 8.43 -4.77
C TYR A 225 21.38 7.54 -4.28
N LYS A 226 20.12 7.98 -4.43
CA LYS A 226 18.95 7.28 -3.87
C LYS A 226 18.87 5.80 -4.22
N TYR A 227 19.18 5.40 -5.45
CA TYR A 227 19.15 3.98 -5.84
C TYR A 227 20.27 3.17 -5.19
N PHE A 228 21.45 3.77 -5.06
CA PHE A 228 22.59 3.15 -4.38
C PHE A 228 22.32 2.99 -2.88
N ILE A 229 21.78 4.03 -2.23
CA ILE A 229 21.39 3.99 -0.82
C ILE A 229 20.38 2.86 -0.58
N VAL A 230 19.40 2.72 -1.47
CA VAL A 230 18.39 1.65 -1.37
C VAL A 230 19.02 0.27 -1.50
N LEU A 231 19.91 0.07 -2.48
CA LEU A 231 20.65 -1.17 -2.63
C LEU A 231 21.46 -1.49 -1.36
N VAL A 232 22.16 -0.50 -0.80
CA VAL A 232 22.94 -0.64 0.43
C VAL A 232 22.04 -1.01 1.62
N ILE A 233 20.87 -0.37 1.76
CA ILE A 233 19.91 -0.72 2.83
C ILE A 233 19.44 -2.17 2.67
N ILE A 234 19.11 -2.61 1.45
CA ILE A 234 18.69 -4.00 1.18
C ILE A 234 19.81 -4.98 1.54
N VAL A 235 21.05 -4.70 1.14
CA VAL A 235 22.21 -5.56 1.44
C VAL A 235 22.47 -5.60 2.95
N ILE A 236 22.51 -4.45 3.63
CA ILE A 236 22.74 -4.37 5.08
C ILE A 236 21.62 -5.09 5.84
N THR A 237 20.35 -4.87 5.48
CA THR A 237 19.22 -5.54 6.16
C THR A 237 19.25 -7.05 5.95
N THR A 238 19.65 -7.52 4.76
CA THR A 238 19.82 -8.95 4.48
C THR A 238 20.97 -9.56 5.29
N ILE A 239 22.12 -8.89 5.35
CA ILE A 239 23.27 -9.32 6.14
C ILE A 239 22.94 -9.30 7.63
N ALA A 240 22.33 -8.22 8.12
CA ALA A 240 21.90 -8.09 9.50
C ALA A 240 20.91 -9.19 9.88
N ALA A 241 19.89 -9.45 9.04
CA ALA A 241 18.96 -10.55 9.26
C ALA A 241 19.68 -11.89 9.37
N ARG A 242 20.64 -12.18 8.47
CA ARG A 242 21.45 -13.42 8.52
C ARG A 242 22.29 -13.53 9.79
N ILE A 243 22.93 -12.43 10.22
CA ILE A 243 23.73 -12.39 11.46
C ILE A 243 22.83 -12.55 12.68
N THR A 244 21.67 -11.89 12.71
CA THR A 244 20.70 -11.98 13.82
C THR A 244 20.15 -13.40 13.94
N ILE A 245 19.81 -14.06 12.82
CA ILE A 245 19.44 -15.48 12.79
C ILE A 245 20.55 -16.35 13.41
N SER A 246 21.81 -16.07 13.09
CA SER A 246 22.95 -16.86 13.58
C SER A 246 23.29 -16.64 15.07
N LYS A 247 22.98 -15.46 15.63
CA LYS A 247 23.40 -15.06 16.99
C LYS A 247 22.29 -15.13 18.03
N ILE A 248 21.07 -14.79 17.66
CA ILE A 248 19.93 -14.69 18.60
C ILE A 248 19.11 -15.99 18.61
N GLY A 249 19.40 -16.92 17.67
CA GLY A 249 18.52 -18.04 17.41
C GLY A 249 17.23 -17.59 16.74
N ILE A 250 16.45 -18.53 16.24
CA ILE A 250 15.17 -18.25 15.55
C ILE A 250 14.18 -17.58 16.53
N GLU A 251 14.22 -17.94 17.80
CA GLU A 251 13.28 -17.46 18.83
C GLU A 251 13.32 -15.95 19.07
N GLY A 252 14.49 -15.34 19.29
CA GLY A 252 14.53 -13.89 19.51
C GLY A 252 14.30 -13.05 18.24
N LEU A 253 14.54 -13.61 17.04
CA LEU A 253 14.14 -12.97 15.78
C LEU A 253 12.63 -13.04 15.54
N MET A 254 11.98 -14.13 15.98
CA MET A 254 10.53 -14.26 15.96
C MET A 254 9.86 -13.19 16.82
N VAL A 255 10.39 -12.88 18.01
CA VAL A 255 9.85 -11.80 18.85
C VAL A 255 9.99 -10.42 18.17
N PHE A 256 11.17 -10.11 17.60
CA PHE A 256 11.42 -8.81 16.96
C PHE A 256 10.58 -8.57 15.70
N THR A 257 10.45 -9.58 14.84
CA THR A 257 9.70 -9.49 13.58
C THR A 257 8.24 -9.91 13.69
N SER A 258 7.78 -10.27 14.89
CA SER A 258 6.48 -10.92 15.12
C SER A 258 6.30 -12.15 14.21
N GLY A 259 7.33 -12.99 14.11
CA GLY A 259 7.33 -14.23 13.32
C GLY A 259 7.53 -14.06 11.82
N ARG A 260 7.45 -12.83 11.28
CA ARG A 260 7.42 -12.58 9.82
C ARG A 260 8.66 -13.06 9.07
N SER A 261 9.81 -12.99 9.71
CA SER A 261 11.07 -13.50 9.15
C SER A 261 11.02 -15.00 8.84
N LEU A 262 10.24 -15.79 9.59
CA LEU A 262 10.06 -17.21 9.35
C LEU A 262 9.21 -17.47 8.10
N PHE A 263 8.13 -16.70 7.90
CA PHE A 263 7.31 -16.76 6.69
C PHE A 263 8.16 -16.45 5.45
N TRP A 264 8.98 -15.40 5.53
CA TRP A 264 9.88 -14.99 4.46
C TRP A 264 10.91 -16.05 4.13
N PHE A 265 11.55 -16.61 5.16
CA PHE A 265 12.55 -17.65 4.98
C PHE A 265 11.95 -18.88 4.30
N LYS A 266 10.80 -19.38 4.78
CA LYS A 266 10.12 -20.53 4.19
C LYS A 266 9.66 -20.28 2.76
N ALA A 267 9.16 -19.09 2.45
CA ALA A 267 8.78 -18.72 1.09
C ALA A 267 9.99 -18.68 0.15
N ILE A 268 11.11 -18.09 0.59
CA ILE A 268 12.35 -18.02 -0.20
C ILE A 268 12.96 -19.41 -0.38
N SER A 269 12.97 -20.24 0.66
CA SER A 269 13.42 -21.63 0.57
C SER A 269 12.63 -22.41 -0.46
N GLN A 270 11.30 -22.33 -0.44
CA GLN A 270 10.50 -23.01 -1.46
C GLN A 270 10.76 -22.47 -2.88
N VAL A 271 10.91 -21.15 -3.04
CA VAL A 271 11.29 -20.57 -4.35
C VAL A 271 12.66 -21.10 -4.79
N ALA A 272 13.62 -21.25 -3.89
CA ALA A 272 14.93 -21.81 -4.22
C ALA A 272 14.83 -23.31 -4.59
N ASP A 273 14.08 -24.09 -3.83
CA ASP A 273 13.88 -25.53 -4.03
C ASP A 273 13.17 -25.83 -5.36
N ASP A 274 12.19 -24.98 -5.74
CA ASP A 274 11.44 -25.10 -6.99
C ASP A 274 12.27 -24.75 -8.25
N GLY A 275 13.48 -24.19 -8.10
CA GLY A 275 14.42 -23.92 -9.19
C GLY A 275 13.86 -23.08 -10.35
N LEU A 276 14.33 -23.34 -11.58
CA LEU A 276 13.75 -22.70 -12.78
C LEU A 276 12.50 -23.47 -13.22
N SER A 277 11.34 -23.07 -12.70
CA SER A 277 10.06 -23.74 -12.96
C SER A 277 8.97 -22.76 -13.42
N PHE A 278 7.92 -23.29 -14.05
CA PHE A 278 6.73 -22.53 -14.43
C PHE A 278 6.13 -21.78 -13.22
N ILE A 279 6.11 -22.43 -12.06
CA ILE A 279 5.59 -21.90 -10.79
C ILE A 279 6.43 -20.73 -10.30
N ASN A 280 7.76 -20.73 -10.48
CA ASN A 280 8.58 -19.58 -10.11
C ASN A 280 8.49 -18.43 -11.13
N ILE A 281 8.24 -18.71 -12.40
CA ILE A 281 8.08 -17.68 -13.43
C ILE A 281 6.73 -16.96 -13.28
N PHE A 282 5.63 -17.71 -13.18
CA PHE A 282 4.26 -17.18 -13.17
C PHE A 282 3.61 -17.17 -11.79
N GLY A 283 4.24 -17.75 -10.78
CA GLY A 283 3.72 -17.79 -9.41
C GLY A 283 2.83 -18.99 -9.15
N ARG A 284 2.50 -19.17 -7.86
CA ARG A 284 1.67 -20.28 -7.36
C ARG A 284 0.16 -19.98 -7.42
N GLY A 285 -0.18 -18.73 -7.73
CA GLY A 285 -1.57 -18.28 -7.77
C GLY A 285 -1.80 -17.06 -6.87
N PRO A 286 -2.74 -16.18 -7.23
CA PRO A 286 -3.16 -15.07 -6.39
C PRO A 286 -3.58 -15.52 -4.99
N LYS A 287 -3.01 -14.87 -3.95
CA LYS A 287 -3.21 -15.22 -2.52
C LYS A 287 -2.75 -16.63 -2.12
N TYR A 288 -1.89 -17.29 -2.89
CA TYR A 288 -1.36 -18.60 -2.49
C TYR A 288 -0.54 -18.54 -1.18
N SER A 289 0.09 -17.40 -0.87
CA SER A 289 0.80 -17.17 0.40
C SER A 289 -0.06 -17.43 1.63
N ASN A 290 -1.35 -17.07 1.57
CA ASN A 290 -2.33 -17.35 2.62
C ASN A 290 -2.54 -18.86 2.81
N THR A 291 -2.76 -19.60 1.72
CA THR A 291 -2.94 -21.05 1.76
C THR A 291 -1.68 -21.75 2.26
N TYR A 292 -0.51 -21.32 1.78
CA TYR A 292 0.78 -21.83 2.22
C TYR A 292 0.99 -21.59 3.72
N ASN A 293 0.80 -20.37 4.21
CA ASN A 293 0.99 -20.08 5.63
C ASN A 293 -0.02 -20.82 6.50
N LYS A 294 -1.24 -21.06 6.01
CA LYS A 294 -2.24 -21.89 6.71
C LYS A 294 -1.79 -23.34 6.84
N GLN A 295 -1.15 -23.90 5.81
CA GLN A 295 -0.63 -25.26 5.85
C GLN A 295 0.58 -25.41 6.78
N TYR A 296 1.51 -24.46 6.77
CA TYR A 296 2.77 -24.57 7.53
C TYR A 296 2.69 -24.02 8.96
N PHE A 297 1.83 -23.02 9.20
CA PHE A 297 1.76 -22.30 10.48
C PHE A 297 0.34 -22.28 11.08
N GLY A 298 -0.65 -22.86 10.41
CA GLY A 298 -2.05 -22.83 10.86
C GLY A 298 -2.75 -21.48 10.69
N LEU A 299 -2.11 -20.50 10.06
CA LEU A 299 -2.59 -19.11 9.96
C LEU A 299 -2.86 -18.69 8.51
N ASP A 300 -4.07 -18.21 8.24
CA ASP A 300 -4.47 -17.66 6.94
C ASP A 300 -3.97 -16.20 6.80
N ILE A 301 -2.67 -16.05 6.61
CA ILE A 301 -1.98 -14.75 6.57
C ILE A 301 -1.09 -14.64 5.34
N TRP A 302 -0.98 -13.45 4.76
CA TRP A 302 -0.04 -13.18 3.66
C TRP A 302 1.39 -12.99 4.19
N MET A 303 2.36 -12.78 3.30
CA MET A 303 3.78 -12.72 3.70
C MET A 303 4.17 -11.44 4.45
N HIS A 304 3.32 -10.44 4.63
CA HIS A 304 3.68 -9.15 5.25
C HIS A 304 4.89 -8.42 4.62
N ASN A 305 5.20 -8.72 3.36
CA ASN A 305 6.25 -8.09 2.55
C ASN A 305 5.84 -8.20 1.09
N ASP A 306 5.59 -7.08 0.42
CA ASP A 306 5.00 -7.08 -0.91
C ASP A 306 5.92 -7.72 -1.95
N PHE A 307 7.25 -7.57 -1.82
CA PHE A 307 8.19 -8.16 -2.76
C PHE A 307 8.15 -9.68 -2.70
N ILE A 308 8.18 -10.24 -1.49
CA ILE A 308 8.14 -11.68 -1.26
C ILE A 308 6.75 -12.22 -1.61
N ASP A 309 5.69 -11.50 -1.22
CA ASP A 309 4.32 -11.90 -1.49
C ASP A 309 4.03 -11.95 -3.00
N ILE A 310 4.43 -10.91 -3.75
CA ILE A 310 4.28 -10.87 -5.21
C ILE A 310 5.13 -11.95 -5.86
N LEU A 311 6.39 -12.12 -5.44
CA LEU A 311 7.26 -13.18 -5.97
C LEU A 311 6.63 -14.57 -5.77
N PHE A 312 6.07 -14.82 -4.59
CA PHE A 312 5.51 -16.12 -4.23
C PHE A 312 4.20 -16.40 -4.97
N ASN A 313 3.32 -15.39 -5.04
CA ASN A 313 1.98 -15.49 -5.62
C ASN A 313 1.96 -15.36 -7.15
N LEU A 314 2.69 -14.39 -7.70
CA LEU A 314 2.70 -14.01 -9.13
C LEU A 314 4.03 -14.29 -9.84
N GLY A 315 5.02 -14.84 -9.13
CA GLY A 315 6.30 -15.23 -9.71
C GLY A 315 7.21 -14.05 -10.06
N PHE A 316 8.33 -14.38 -10.71
CA PHE A 316 9.26 -13.38 -11.23
C PHE A 316 8.59 -12.44 -12.25
N ALA A 317 7.66 -12.93 -13.07
CA ALA A 317 6.94 -12.10 -14.03
C ALA A 317 6.13 -11.00 -13.33
N GLY A 318 5.40 -11.34 -12.27
CA GLY A 318 4.69 -10.37 -11.43
C GLY A 318 5.64 -9.39 -10.77
N LEU A 319 6.71 -9.87 -10.15
CA LEU A 319 7.68 -9.01 -9.46
C LEU A 319 8.37 -8.03 -10.42
N ILE A 320 8.80 -8.47 -11.59
CA ILE A 320 9.43 -7.61 -12.62
C ILE A 320 8.44 -6.56 -13.12
N THR A 321 7.17 -6.93 -13.34
CA THR A 321 6.12 -5.98 -13.74
C THR A 321 5.91 -4.90 -12.67
N TYR A 322 5.88 -5.31 -11.40
CA TYR A 322 5.79 -4.39 -10.26
C TYR A 322 6.97 -3.42 -10.18
N LEU A 323 8.20 -3.95 -10.18
CA LEU A 323 9.41 -3.14 -10.05
C LEU A 323 9.62 -2.21 -11.25
N SER A 324 9.34 -2.67 -12.47
CA SER A 324 9.47 -1.85 -13.68
C SER A 324 8.46 -0.69 -13.70
N SER A 325 7.21 -0.93 -13.32
CA SER A 325 6.20 0.13 -13.22
C SER A 325 6.56 1.16 -12.14
N PHE A 326 7.03 0.70 -10.97
CA PHE A 326 7.49 1.57 -9.90
C PHE A 326 8.71 2.41 -10.32
N TYR A 327 9.69 1.80 -10.98
CA TYR A 327 10.86 2.51 -11.52
C TYR A 327 10.45 3.61 -12.49
N ASN A 328 9.54 3.29 -13.43
CA ASN A 328 9.00 4.25 -14.39
C ASN A 328 8.29 5.41 -13.67
N TYR A 329 7.57 5.12 -12.59
CA TYR A 329 6.88 6.11 -11.79
C TYR A 329 7.84 7.05 -11.06
N ILE A 330 8.84 6.52 -10.35
CA ILE A 330 9.85 7.32 -9.62
C ILE A 330 10.67 8.21 -10.56
N LYS A 331 11.00 7.71 -11.75
CA LYS A 331 11.70 8.49 -12.79
C LYS A 331 10.91 9.74 -13.19
N GLN A 332 9.59 9.62 -13.24
CA GLN A 332 8.69 10.70 -13.64
C GLN A 332 8.29 11.63 -12.47
N SER A 333 8.03 11.09 -11.28
CA SER A 333 7.56 11.86 -10.12
C SER A 333 8.70 12.56 -9.36
N ARG A 334 9.94 12.02 -9.42
CA ARG A 334 11.15 12.58 -8.78
C ARG A 334 11.05 12.80 -7.25
N THR A 335 10.06 12.24 -6.56
CA THR A 335 9.85 12.47 -5.12
C THR A 335 10.60 11.45 -4.26
N LEU A 336 11.51 11.91 -3.40
CA LEU A 336 12.20 11.06 -2.42
C LEU A 336 11.26 10.47 -1.37
N PHE A 337 10.29 11.26 -0.89
CA PHE A 337 9.30 10.81 0.08
C PHE A 337 8.61 9.52 -0.36
N LEU A 338 8.14 9.48 -1.60
CA LEU A 338 7.50 8.32 -2.20
C LEU A 338 8.43 7.11 -2.30
N LEU A 339 9.71 7.31 -2.61
CA LEU A 339 10.68 6.22 -2.65
C LEU A 339 10.82 5.57 -1.27
N PHE A 340 11.00 6.38 -0.23
CA PHE A 340 11.11 5.90 1.14
C PHE A 340 9.82 5.25 1.62
N VAL A 341 8.68 5.91 1.40
CA VAL A 341 7.37 5.35 1.69
C VAL A 341 7.21 4.00 1.00
N PHE A 342 7.40 3.91 -0.31
CA PHE A 342 7.26 2.64 -1.02
C PHE A 342 8.17 1.56 -0.45
N LEU A 343 9.46 1.82 -0.28
CA LEU A 343 10.40 0.78 0.15
C LEU A 343 10.14 0.32 1.58
N PHE A 344 9.95 1.27 2.50
CA PHE A 344 9.67 0.92 3.89
C PHE A 344 8.32 0.25 4.04
N THR A 345 7.30 0.65 3.26
CA THR A 345 5.94 0.11 3.41
C THR A 345 5.75 -1.21 2.67
N ALA A 346 6.32 -1.36 1.49
CA ALA A 346 6.40 -2.63 0.80
C ALA A 346 7.18 -3.67 1.63
N PHE A 347 8.24 -3.24 2.35
CA PHE A 347 9.02 -4.12 3.20
C PHE A 347 8.35 -4.44 4.55
N PHE A 348 7.82 -3.44 5.26
CA PHE A 348 7.22 -3.58 6.60
C PHE A 348 5.71 -3.83 6.57
N ASN A 349 5.19 -4.34 5.45
CA ASN A 349 3.80 -4.64 5.19
C ASN A 349 2.95 -3.40 4.88
N GLY A 350 2.49 -3.27 3.63
CA GLY A 350 1.36 -2.36 3.37
C GLY A 350 1.26 -1.59 2.07
N PHE A 351 2.18 -1.67 1.10
CA PHE A 351 1.95 -0.87 -0.11
C PHE A 351 0.85 -1.51 -0.95
N LEU A 352 0.94 -2.80 -1.26
CA LEU A 352 -0.09 -3.53 -2.02
C LEU A 352 -1.34 -3.83 -1.20
N LEU A 353 -1.17 -4.14 0.08
CA LEU A 353 -2.28 -4.52 0.96
C LEU A 353 -3.18 -3.33 1.35
N TYR A 354 -2.59 -2.16 1.61
CA TYR A 354 -3.36 -0.96 1.95
C TYR A 354 -3.65 -0.12 0.70
N ASP A 355 -4.14 1.10 0.90
CA ASP A 355 -4.53 1.97 -0.20
C ASP A 355 -3.33 2.69 -0.85
N ALA A 356 -2.46 1.94 -1.55
CA ALA A 356 -1.34 2.48 -2.33
C ALA A 356 -1.75 3.66 -3.23
N LEU A 357 -2.97 3.64 -3.74
CA LEU A 357 -3.48 4.66 -4.64
C LEU A 357 -3.59 6.02 -3.94
N PHE A 358 -3.90 6.06 -2.65
CA PHE A 358 -3.88 7.28 -1.87
C PHE A 358 -2.51 7.99 -1.94
N ILE A 359 -1.42 7.23 -1.76
CA ILE A 359 -0.05 7.74 -1.82
C ILE A 359 0.33 8.13 -3.25
N ILE A 360 0.02 7.28 -4.23
CA ILE A 360 0.36 7.51 -5.64
C ILE A 360 -0.33 8.78 -6.15
N VAL A 361 -1.61 8.98 -5.86
CA VAL A 361 -2.37 10.14 -6.34
C VAL A 361 -1.84 11.43 -5.71
N LEU A 362 -1.62 11.46 -4.40
CA LEU A 362 -1.09 12.63 -3.71
C LEU A 362 0.34 12.96 -4.15
N SER A 363 1.23 11.97 -4.22
CA SER A 363 2.61 12.22 -4.66
C SER A 363 2.69 12.68 -6.12
N THR A 364 1.85 12.14 -7.01
CA THR A 364 1.75 12.62 -8.40
C THR A 364 1.29 14.07 -8.45
N LEU A 365 0.23 14.42 -7.72
CA LEU A 365 -0.30 15.78 -7.70
C LEU A 365 0.77 16.79 -7.27
N PHE A 366 1.51 16.48 -6.20
CA PHE A 366 2.51 17.39 -5.63
C PHE A 366 3.74 17.53 -6.52
N SER A 367 4.19 16.42 -7.12
CA SER A 367 5.24 16.42 -8.13
C SER A 367 4.87 17.32 -9.32
N LYS A 368 3.64 17.21 -9.83
CA LYS A 368 3.20 17.96 -11.03
C LYS A 368 2.91 19.42 -10.79
N LYS A 369 2.47 19.78 -9.58
CA LYS A 369 2.18 21.17 -9.23
C LYS A 369 3.38 21.95 -8.71
N ASN A 370 4.59 21.36 -8.75
CA ASN A 370 5.83 21.96 -8.25
C ASN A 370 5.68 22.52 -6.83
N ILE A 371 4.85 21.89 -6.00
CA ILE A 371 4.80 22.21 -4.58
C ILE A 371 6.06 21.58 -4.01
N THR A 372 7.14 22.37 -4.02
CA THR A 372 8.52 21.99 -3.68
C THR A 372 8.61 20.73 -2.80
N THR A 373 8.82 19.60 -3.50
CA THR A 373 8.90 18.24 -2.92
C THR A 373 10.19 17.99 -2.18
#